data_AF-A0A9P4HXP0-F1
#
_entry.id   AF-A0A9P4HXP0-F1
#
_cell.length_a   1.000
_cell.length_b   1.000
_cell.length_c   1.000
_cell.angle_alpha   90.00
_cell.angle_beta   90.00
_cell.angle_gamma   90.00
#
_symmetry.space_group_name_H-M   'P 1'
#
loop_
_entity.id
_entity.type
_entity.pdbx_description
1 polymer ?
#
loop_
_entity_poly.entity_id
_entity_poly.type
_entity_poly.pdbx_seq_one_letter_code
_entity_poly.pdbx_strand_id
1 'polypeptide(L)'
;MPNDDLSQYASSETDFYALLGAAPGQELSEKEINKLYRKATLKCHPDKNPDDPEAAEKFHLLGIAKDVLLDPAVRGLYDNARTAREQKAKANAQLNAKRRKMMADLEAAERGAKRKRGEEVDAEEKLQRELKRLAQDGLRRRREREEKLERERAEEERRESEKNRRKSAAHVFSATKDDLRPSTSQGAGMDAATPRKSSAQQFPGLQSAPSTPAGRFKPPAFSFSPKPSSGSSSSSNFEQSVLARLKAKQEEKRKLEQQIRTEEAEGAT
;
A
#
# COMPACT_ATOMS: atom_id res chain seq x y z
N MET A 1 -51.35 41.42 -11.25
CA MET A 1 -51.02 40.13 -11.87
C MET A 1 -52.06 39.11 -11.41
N PRO A 2 -52.44 38.13 -12.24
CA PRO A 2 -53.28 37.02 -11.81
C PRO A 2 -52.58 36.20 -10.72
N ASN A 3 -53.32 35.68 -9.74
CA ASN A 3 -52.74 34.95 -8.60
C ASN A 3 -51.93 33.70 -8.98
N ASP A 4 -52.24 33.05 -10.11
CA ASP A 4 -51.52 31.87 -10.58
C ASP A 4 -50.05 32.16 -10.91
N ASP A 5 -49.73 33.36 -11.38
CA ASP A 5 -48.35 33.74 -11.70
C ASP A 5 -47.51 33.92 -10.43
N LEU A 6 -48.10 34.38 -9.32
CA LEU A 6 -47.40 34.59 -8.05
C LEU A 6 -46.95 33.27 -7.41
N SER A 7 -47.69 32.18 -7.62
CA SER A 7 -47.36 30.86 -7.09
C SER A 7 -46.04 30.31 -7.65
N GLN A 8 -45.71 30.64 -8.90
CA GLN A 8 -44.46 30.23 -9.55
C GLN A 8 -43.27 30.89 -8.85
N TYR A 9 -43.41 32.17 -8.49
CA TYR A 9 -42.39 32.91 -7.76
C TYR A 9 -42.24 32.44 -6.30
N ALA A 10 -43.28 31.87 -5.69
CA ALA A 10 -43.17 31.27 -4.35
C ALA A 10 -42.18 30.09 -4.29
N SER A 11 -41.99 29.39 -5.41
CA SER A 11 -41.02 28.29 -5.52
C SER A 11 -39.62 28.73 -5.94
N SER A 12 -39.43 30.02 -6.26
CA SER A 12 -38.18 30.55 -6.77
C SER A 12 -37.07 30.61 -5.70
N GLU A 13 -35.82 30.60 -6.14
CA GLU A 13 -34.64 30.62 -5.27
C GLU A 13 -34.39 31.97 -4.58
N THR A 14 -35.06 33.04 -5.02
CA THR A 14 -34.85 34.40 -4.52
C THR A 14 -35.47 34.62 -3.15
N ASP A 15 -34.73 35.28 -2.25
CA ASP A 15 -35.23 35.62 -0.91
C ASP A 15 -35.95 36.98 -0.91
N PHE A 16 -37.29 36.95 -0.94
CA PHE A 16 -38.13 38.14 -0.96
C PHE A 16 -38.08 38.96 0.33
N TYR A 17 -37.81 38.34 1.49
CA TYR A 17 -37.64 39.07 2.75
C TYR A 17 -36.33 39.86 2.74
N ALA A 18 -35.25 39.23 2.27
CA ALA A 18 -33.96 39.88 2.12
C ALA A 18 -34.01 41.02 1.07
N LEU A 19 -34.75 40.82 -0.02
CA LEU A 19 -34.91 41.84 -1.07
C LEU A 19 -35.61 43.11 -0.56
N LEU A 20 -36.61 42.96 0.31
CA LEU A 20 -37.26 44.09 0.99
C LEU A 20 -36.41 44.71 2.11
N GLY A 21 -35.28 44.09 2.46
CA GLY A 21 -34.37 44.53 3.52
C GLY A 21 -34.87 44.18 4.93
N ALA A 22 -35.64 43.10 5.07
CA ALA A 22 -36.05 42.59 6.37
C ALA A 22 -34.93 41.80 7.05
N ALA A 23 -34.91 41.80 8.39
CA ALA A 23 -33.96 40.99 9.13
C ALA A 23 -34.34 39.50 9.03
N PRO A 24 -33.35 38.58 9.03
CA PRO A 24 -33.60 37.15 8.99
C PRO A 24 -34.41 36.71 10.22
N GLY A 25 -35.53 36.02 10.00
CA GLY A 25 -36.40 35.53 11.07
C GLY A 25 -37.36 36.57 11.65
N GLN A 26 -37.43 37.78 11.08
CA GLN A 26 -38.42 38.77 11.48
C GLN A 26 -39.79 38.46 10.88
N GLU A 27 -40.81 38.34 11.73
CA GLU A 27 -42.19 38.31 11.27
C GLU A 27 -42.64 39.72 10.88
N LEU A 28 -43.00 39.91 9.61
CA LEU A 28 -43.48 41.18 9.10
C LEU A 28 -45.00 41.19 9.02
N SER A 29 -45.60 42.25 9.58
CA SER A 29 -46.99 42.61 9.32
C SER A 29 -47.14 43.26 7.93
N GLU A 30 -48.33 43.19 7.32
CA GLU A 30 -48.64 43.83 6.04
C GLU A 30 -48.26 45.32 5.98
N LYS A 31 -48.44 46.03 7.10
CA LYS A 31 -48.05 47.46 7.22
C LYS A 31 -46.53 47.65 7.10
N GLU A 32 -45.77 46.73 7.67
CA GLU A 32 -44.30 46.75 7.62
C GLU A 32 -43.78 46.38 6.25
N ILE A 33 -44.37 45.37 5.60
CA ILE A 33 -44.06 44.99 4.21
C ILE A 33 -44.22 46.19 3.28
N ASN A 34 -45.35 46.89 3.38
CA ASN A 34 -45.59 48.10 2.58
C ASN A 34 -44.59 49.23 2.88
N LYS A 35 -44.18 49.40 4.14
CA LYS A 35 -43.18 50.39 4.55
C LYS A 35 -41.79 50.06 4.00
N LEU A 36 -41.39 48.80 4.06
CA LEU A 36 -40.11 48.30 3.53
C LEU A 36 -40.08 48.38 2.01
N TYR A 37 -41.17 47.97 1.34
CA TYR A 37 -41.32 48.10 -0.11
C TYR A 37 -41.11 49.53 -0.57
N ARG A 38 -41.77 50.52 0.05
CA ARG A 38 -41.58 51.95 -0.29
C ARG A 38 -40.13 52.40 -0.13
N LYS A 39 -39.45 51.94 0.93
CA LYS A 39 -38.03 52.26 1.15
C LYS A 39 -37.12 51.61 0.11
N ALA A 40 -37.41 50.38 -0.28
CA ALA A 40 -36.62 49.63 -1.26
C ALA A 40 -36.81 50.17 -2.69
N THR A 41 -38.05 50.47 -3.09
CA THR A 41 -38.35 51.02 -4.41
C THR A 41 -37.77 52.41 -4.64
N LEU A 42 -37.74 53.26 -3.61
CA LEU A 42 -37.09 54.58 -3.71
C LEU A 42 -35.58 54.48 -3.97
N LYS A 43 -34.93 53.40 -3.50
CA LYS A 43 -33.50 53.15 -3.73
C LYS A 43 -33.24 52.60 -5.12
N CYS A 44 -34.11 51.72 -5.60
CA CYS A 44 -33.96 51.01 -6.89
C CYS A 44 -34.84 51.60 -8.01
N HIS A 45 -35.25 52.86 -7.92
CA HIS A 45 -36.15 53.45 -8.90
C HIS A 45 -35.43 53.67 -10.25
N PRO A 46 -35.97 53.20 -11.38
CA PRO A 46 -35.29 53.29 -12.68
C PRO A 46 -35.06 54.74 -13.14
N ASP A 47 -35.96 55.67 -12.80
CA ASP A 47 -35.79 57.10 -13.11
C ASP A 47 -34.62 57.77 -12.35
N LYS A 48 -34.29 57.27 -11.15
CA LYS A 48 -33.19 57.82 -10.34
C LYS A 48 -31.85 57.15 -10.64
N ASN A 49 -31.89 55.93 -11.19
CA ASN A 49 -30.73 55.14 -11.54
C ASN A 49 -30.77 54.74 -13.02
N PRO A 50 -30.75 55.72 -13.97
CA PRO A 50 -30.80 55.42 -15.40
C PRO A 50 -29.54 54.66 -15.89
N ASP A 51 -28.45 54.72 -15.14
CA ASP A 51 -27.18 54.07 -15.47
C ASP A 51 -27.08 52.60 -15.04
N ASP A 52 -28.01 52.12 -14.20
CA ASP A 52 -28.03 50.73 -13.71
C ASP A 52 -29.13 49.91 -14.40
N PRO A 53 -28.79 49.04 -15.37
CA PRO A 53 -29.77 48.18 -16.04
C PRO A 53 -30.39 47.15 -15.09
N GLU A 54 -29.72 46.78 -13.99
CA GLU A 54 -30.27 45.86 -12.99
C GLU A 54 -31.32 46.53 -12.09
N ALA A 55 -31.38 47.87 -12.04
CA ALA A 55 -32.35 48.58 -11.21
C ALA A 55 -33.79 48.29 -11.67
N ALA A 56 -34.02 48.17 -12.98
CA ALA A 56 -35.33 47.83 -13.55
C ALA A 56 -35.77 46.41 -13.14
N GLU A 57 -34.85 45.44 -13.19
CA GLU A 57 -35.12 44.06 -12.78
C GLU A 57 -35.38 43.95 -11.27
N LYS A 58 -34.56 44.61 -10.45
CA LYS A 58 -34.74 44.68 -8.98
C LYS A 58 -36.06 45.34 -8.62
N PHE A 59 -36.44 46.41 -9.32
CA PHE A 59 -37.73 47.07 -9.11
C PHE A 59 -38.91 46.14 -9.42
N HIS A 60 -38.83 45.38 -10.52
CA HIS A 60 -39.83 44.39 -10.86
C HIS A 60 -39.94 43.28 -9.80
N LEU A 61 -38.79 42.73 -9.38
CA LEU A 61 -38.70 41.73 -8.30
C LEU A 61 -39.23 42.26 -6.96
N LEU A 62 -39.02 43.54 -6.64
CA LEU A 62 -39.58 44.17 -5.44
C LEU A 62 -41.12 44.23 -5.49
N GLY A 63 -41.69 44.47 -6.67
CA GLY A 63 -43.13 44.41 -6.90
C GLY A 63 -43.68 43.00 -6.65
N ILE A 64 -43.05 42.00 -7.25
CA ILE A 64 -43.40 40.58 -7.04
C ILE A 64 -43.27 40.20 -5.57
N ALA A 65 -42.16 40.57 -4.92
CA ALA A 65 -41.91 40.28 -3.51
C ALA A 65 -43.01 40.83 -2.59
N LYS A 66 -43.43 42.07 -2.83
CA LYS A 66 -44.53 42.70 -2.08
C LYS A 66 -45.84 41.93 -2.30
N ASP A 67 -46.18 41.61 -3.54
CA ASP A 67 -47.46 40.97 -3.83
C ASP A 67 -47.50 39.52 -3.29
N VAL A 68 -46.39 38.78 -3.38
CA VAL A 68 -46.23 37.42 -2.81
C VAL A 68 -46.37 37.41 -1.29
N LEU A 69 -45.82 38.41 -0.60
CA LEU A 69 -45.83 38.48 0.87
C LEU A 69 -47.12 39.09 1.44
N LEU A 70 -47.92 39.80 0.62
CA LEU A 70 -49.21 40.34 1.03
C LEU A 70 -50.34 39.30 0.95
N ASP A 71 -50.29 38.37 0.00
CA ASP A 71 -51.26 37.28 -0.08
C ASP A 71 -50.90 36.17 0.93
N PRO A 72 -51.74 35.87 1.94
CA PRO A 72 -51.45 34.84 2.93
C PRO A 72 -51.32 33.43 2.34
N ALA A 73 -52.04 33.12 1.25
CA ALA A 73 -51.98 31.80 0.63
C ALA A 73 -50.63 31.59 -0.07
N VAL A 74 -50.19 32.56 -0.86
CA VAL A 74 -48.90 32.50 -1.57
C VAL A 74 -47.73 32.65 -0.60
N ARG A 75 -47.85 33.50 0.43
CA ARG A 75 -46.86 33.63 1.50
C ARG A 75 -46.63 32.31 2.22
N GLY A 76 -47.69 31.57 2.55
CA GLY A 76 -47.60 30.25 3.16
C GLY A 76 -46.84 29.25 2.28
N LEU A 77 -47.11 29.24 0.97
CA LEU A 77 -46.37 28.39 0.01
C LEU A 77 -44.89 28.76 -0.04
N TYR A 78 -44.58 30.06 -0.08
CA TYR A 78 -43.20 30.56 -0.09
C TYR A 78 -42.44 30.20 1.19
N ASP A 79 -43.04 30.42 2.37
CA ASP A 79 -42.44 30.10 3.67
C ASP A 79 -42.23 28.58 3.82
N ASN A 80 -43.17 27.75 3.34
CA ASN A 80 -43.03 26.30 3.29
C ASN A 80 -41.88 25.88 2.35
N ALA A 81 -41.81 26.45 1.14
CA ALA A 81 -40.74 26.16 0.20
C ALA A 81 -39.37 26.57 0.73
N ARG A 82 -39.29 27.71 1.44
CA ARG A 82 -38.07 28.20 2.09
C ARG A 82 -37.61 27.25 3.21
N THR A 83 -38.49 26.91 4.13
CA THR A 83 -38.15 26.00 5.25
C THR A 83 -37.76 24.62 4.75
N ALA A 84 -38.43 24.08 3.73
CA ALA A 84 -38.06 22.82 3.10
C ALA A 84 -36.66 22.87 2.46
N ARG A 85 -36.31 23.98 1.79
CA ARG A 85 -34.96 24.20 1.23
C ARG A 85 -33.90 24.24 2.33
N GLU A 86 -34.14 24.97 3.41
CA GLU A 86 -33.23 25.04 4.56
C GLU A 86 -33.03 23.67 5.23
N GLN A 87 -34.10 22.89 5.41
CA GLN A 87 -34.03 21.54 5.95
C GLN A 87 -33.23 20.61 5.04
N LYS A 88 -33.47 20.65 3.72
CA LYS A 88 -32.72 19.87 2.73
C LYS A 88 -31.24 20.26 2.71
N ALA A 89 -30.92 21.55 2.79
CA ALA A 89 -29.56 22.05 2.87
C ALA A 89 -28.84 21.55 4.14
N LYS A 90 -29.52 21.62 5.30
CA LYS A 90 -28.99 21.09 6.58
C LYS A 90 -28.76 19.58 6.52
N ALA A 91 -29.71 18.81 5.97
CA ALA A 91 -29.56 17.37 5.81
C ALA A 91 -28.39 17.02 4.88
N ASN A 92 -28.26 17.71 3.75
CA ASN A 92 -27.15 17.51 2.81
C ASN A 92 -25.79 17.89 3.45
N ALA A 93 -25.73 19.00 4.20
CA ALA A 93 -24.54 19.40 4.93
C ALA A 93 -24.11 18.33 5.95
N GLN A 94 -25.06 17.74 6.69
CA GLN A 94 -24.77 16.65 7.62
C GLN A 94 -24.25 15.40 6.91
N LEU A 95 -24.84 15.02 5.77
CA LEU A 95 -24.36 13.89 4.98
C LEU A 95 -22.96 14.13 4.42
N ASN A 96 -22.69 15.33 3.92
CA ASN A 96 -21.38 15.69 3.40
C ASN A 96 -20.32 15.75 4.50
N ALA A 97 -20.66 16.24 5.70
CA ALA A 97 -19.78 16.17 6.87
C ALA A 97 -19.45 14.72 7.26
N LYS A 98 -20.45 13.83 7.27
CA LYS A 98 -20.25 12.39 7.53
C LYS A 98 -19.35 11.74 6.47
N ARG A 99 -19.56 12.05 5.18
CA ARG A 99 -18.72 11.55 4.08
C ARG A 99 -17.27 12.01 4.24
N ARG A 100 -17.04 13.30 4.54
CA ARG A 100 -15.70 13.86 4.78
C ARG A 100 -15.01 13.16 5.95
N LYS A 101 -15.72 12.95 7.05
CA LYS A 101 -15.17 12.22 8.21
C LYS A 101 -14.79 10.79 7.84
N MET A 102 -15.68 10.05 7.18
CA MET A 102 -15.39 8.69 6.74
C MET A 102 -14.18 8.63 5.82
N MET A 103 -14.06 9.56 4.87
CA MET A 103 -12.91 9.66 3.98
C MET A 103 -11.61 9.93 4.76
N ALA A 104 -11.64 10.87 5.72
CA ALA A 104 -10.47 11.18 6.54
C ALA A 104 -10.04 9.99 7.42
N ASP A 105 -11.00 9.27 8.01
CA ASP A 105 -10.74 8.09 8.84
C ASP A 105 -10.11 6.96 7.99
N LEU A 106 -10.61 6.74 6.77
CA LEU A 106 -10.04 5.78 5.82
C LEU A 106 -8.62 6.17 5.38
N GLU A 107 -8.41 7.44 5.02
CA GLU A 107 -7.09 7.93 4.61
C GLU A 107 -6.07 7.82 5.76
N ALA A 108 -6.49 8.13 7.00
CA ALA A 108 -5.64 7.98 8.17
C ALA A 108 -5.26 6.51 8.41
N ALA A 109 -6.21 5.59 8.27
CA ALA A 109 -5.97 4.16 8.38
C ALA A 109 -5.00 3.65 7.28
N GLU A 110 -5.22 4.06 6.02
CA GLU A 110 -4.34 3.70 4.90
C GLU A 110 -2.93 4.25 5.08
N ARG A 111 -2.80 5.51 5.50
CA ARG A 111 -1.50 6.13 5.80
C ARG A 111 -0.79 5.39 6.94
N GLY A 112 -1.52 5.02 7.99
CA GLY A 112 -0.99 4.23 9.10
C GLY A 112 -0.47 2.86 8.64
N ALA A 113 -1.24 2.14 7.83
CA ALA A 113 -0.84 0.85 7.27
C ALA A 113 0.38 0.97 6.34
N LYS A 114 0.42 2.01 5.49
CA LYS A 114 1.53 2.27 4.58
C LYS A 114 2.83 2.60 5.34
N ARG A 115 2.74 3.37 6.43
CA ARG A 115 3.89 3.65 7.31
C ARG A 115 4.44 2.37 7.94
N LYS A 116 3.59 1.55 8.55
CA LYS A 116 4.00 0.28 9.16
C LYS A 116 4.69 -0.64 8.15
N ARG A 117 4.14 -0.78 6.94
CA ARG A 117 4.79 -1.55 5.86
C ARG A 117 6.16 -0.98 5.47
N GLY A 118 6.30 0.35 5.41
CA GLY A 118 7.60 0.99 5.16
C GLY A 118 8.63 0.66 6.24
N GLU A 119 8.24 0.78 7.51
CA GLU A 119 9.09 0.45 8.66
C GLU A 119 9.52 -1.02 8.68
N GLU A 120 8.62 -1.94 8.32
CA GLU A 120 8.92 -3.37 8.20
C GLU A 120 9.95 -3.64 7.09
N VAL A 121 9.80 -3.01 5.92
CA VAL A 121 10.76 -3.14 4.81
C VAL A 121 12.12 -2.58 5.19
N ASP A 122 12.16 -1.40 5.83
CA ASP A 122 13.41 -0.79 6.30
C ASP A 122 14.11 -1.65 7.36
N ALA A 123 13.34 -2.25 8.27
CA ALA A 123 13.87 -3.18 9.28
C ALA A 123 14.39 -4.47 8.64
N GLU A 124 13.68 -5.02 7.66
CA GLU A 124 14.12 -6.20 6.92
C GLU A 124 15.40 -5.93 6.12
N GLU A 125 15.51 -4.77 5.48
CA GLU A 125 16.72 -4.39 4.74
C GLU A 125 17.92 -4.25 5.69
N LYS A 126 17.74 -3.65 6.86
CA LYS A 126 18.78 -3.58 7.91
C LYS A 126 19.20 -4.98 8.35
N LEU A 127 18.25 -5.87 8.60
CA LEU A 127 18.53 -7.25 9.00
C LEU A 127 19.28 -8.02 7.90
N GLN A 128 18.88 -7.88 6.64
CA GLN A 128 19.55 -8.53 5.50
C GLN A 128 20.99 -8.03 5.34
N ARG A 129 21.24 -6.74 5.53
CA ARG A 129 22.60 -6.16 5.50
C ARG A 129 23.46 -6.73 6.63
N GLU A 130 22.92 -6.85 7.84
CA GLU A 130 23.62 -7.45 8.98
C GLU A 130 23.94 -8.93 8.76
N LEU A 131 22.98 -9.71 8.26
CA LEU A 131 23.19 -11.12 7.90
C LEU A 131 24.27 -11.28 6.83
N LYS A 132 24.25 -10.44 5.79
CA LYS A 132 25.25 -10.46 4.72
C LYS A 132 26.66 -10.15 5.24
N ARG A 133 26.78 -9.15 6.13
CA ARG A 133 28.04 -8.82 6.79
C ARG A 133 28.56 -9.99 7.62
N LEU A 134 27.70 -10.58 8.46
CA LEU A 134 28.07 -11.71 9.32
C LEU A 134 28.49 -12.94 8.49
N ALA A 135 27.77 -13.21 7.39
CA ALA A 135 28.10 -14.29 6.47
C ALA A 135 29.46 -14.06 5.79
N GLN A 136 29.75 -12.82 5.37
CA GLN A 136 31.03 -12.45 4.76
C GLN A 136 32.20 -12.63 5.73
N ASP A 137 32.03 -12.18 6.98
CA ASP A 137 33.02 -12.38 8.04
C ASP A 137 33.25 -13.87 8.33
N GLY A 138 32.18 -14.69 8.33
CA GLY A 138 32.27 -16.15 8.47
C GLY A 138 32.99 -16.83 7.31
N LEU A 139 32.71 -16.44 6.06
CA LEU A 139 33.39 -16.90 4.85
C LEU A 139 34.88 -16.58 4.88
N ARG A 140 35.24 -15.36 5.29
CA ARG A 140 36.64 -14.93 5.41
C ARG A 140 37.42 -15.81 6.38
N ARG A 141 36.85 -16.11 7.56
CA ARG A 141 37.50 -16.97 8.56
C ARG A 141 37.69 -18.40 8.07
N ARG A 142 36.72 -18.96 7.34
CA ARG A 142 36.86 -20.30 6.73
C ARG A 142 37.96 -20.32 5.67
N ARG A 143 37.96 -19.32 4.77
CA ARG A 143 38.98 -19.19 3.74
C ARG A 143 40.38 -19.00 4.31
N GLU A 144 40.55 -18.17 5.34
CA GLU A 144 41.85 -17.98 6.01
C GLU A 144 42.34 -19.28 6.68
N ARG A 145 41.43 -20.10 7.24
CA ARG A 145 41.76 -21.42 7.79
C ARG A 145 42.15 -22.41 6.70
N GLU A 146 41.39 -22.46 5.61
CA GLU A 146 41.68 -23.32 4.45
C GLU A 146 43.01 -22.94 3.78
N GLU A 147 43.25 -21.66 3.52
CA GLU A 147 44.51 -21.16 2.95
C GLU A 147 45.70 -21.42 3.87
N LYS A 148 45.51 -21.36 5.19
CA LYS A 148 46.56 -21.71 6.15
C LYS A 148 46.91 -23.20 6.09
N LEU A 149 45.91 -24.07 6.11
CA LEU A 149 46.11 -25.52 5.97
C LEU A 149 46.76 -25.88 4.62
N GLU A 150 46.35 -25.21 3.55
CA GLU A 150 46.91 -25.42 2.22
C GLU A 150 48.38 -24.97 2.13
N ARG A 151 48.73 -23.83 2.76
CA ARG A 151 50.12 -23.38 2.88
C ARG A 151 50.97 -24.36 3.69
N GLU A 152 50.46 -24.87 4.81
CA GLU A 152 51.16 -25.87 5.62
C GLU A 152 51.41 -27.15 4.82
N ARG A 153 50.39 -27.68 4.11
CA ARG A 153 50.54 -28.85 3.22
C ARG A 153 51.55 -28.59 2.09
N ALA A 154 51.49 -27.42 1.45
CA ALA A 154 52.42 -27.07 0.38
C ALA A 154 53.86 -26.91 0.88
N GLU A 155 54.06 -26.36 2.09
CA GLU A 155 55.38 -26.31 2.73
C GLU A 155 55.90 -27.70 3.10
N GLU A 156 55.04 -28.59 3.58
CA GLU A 156 55.39 -29.99 3.85
C GLU A 156 55.79 -30.72 2.56
N GLU A 157 55.00 -30.62 1.49
CA GLU A 157 55.35 -31.18 0.18
C GLU A 157 56.67 -30.59 -0.37
N ARG A 158 56.92 -29.30 -0.17
CA ARG A 158 58.19 -28.66 -0.58
C ARG A 158 59.37 -29.16 0.25
N ARG A 159 59.21 -29.33 1.56
CA ARG A 159 60.23 -29.92 2.43
C ARG A 159 60.47 -31.38 2.08
N GLU A 160 59.43 -32.13 1.77
CA GLU A 160 59.52 -33.53 1.40
C GLU A 160 60.16 -33.73 0.03
N SER A 161 59.77 -32.92 -0.96
CA SER A 161 60.41 -32.91 -2.29
C SER A 161 61.87 -32.45 -2.22
N GLU A 162 62.23 -31.50 -1.35
CA GLU A 162 63.63 -31.13 -1.12
C GLU A 162 64.42 -32.26 -0.46
N LYS A 163 63.85 -32.95 0.54
CA LYS A 163 64.45 -34.15 1.14
C LYS A 163 64.62 -35.26 0.09
N ASN A 164 63.61 -35.52 -0.74
CA ASN A 164 63.66 -36.52 -1.80
C ASN A 164 64.67 -36.12 -2.90
N ARG A 165 64.79 -34.83 -3.24
CA ARG A 165 65.81 -34.31 -4.15
C ARG A 165 67.22 -34.46 -3.58
N ARG A 166 67.42 -34.19 -2.28
CA ARG A 166 68.71 -34.39 -1.61
C ARG A 166 69.09 -35.88 -1.54
N LYS A 167 68.13 -36.75 -1.23
CA LYS A 167 68.32 -38.22 -1.24
C LYS A 167 68.65 -38.74 -2.64
N SER A 168 67.92 -38.31 -3.66
CA SER A 168 68.20 -38.69 -5.05
C SER A 168 69.51 -38.11 -5.58
N ALA A 169 69.86 -36.86 -5.23
CA ALA A 169 71.16 -36.28 -5.57
C ALA A 169 72.34 -37.01 -4.88
N ALA A 170 72.17 -37.44 -3.62
CA ALA A 170 73.14 -38.27 -2.92
C ALA A 170 73.28 -39.67 -3.57
N HIS A 171 72.17 -40.23 -4.08
CA HIS A 171 72.16 -41.50 -4.80
C HIS A 171 72.80 -41.41 -6.20
N VAL A 172 72.62 -40.28 -6.90
CA VAL A 172 73.25 -40.01 -8.21
C VAL A 172 74.76 -39.77 -8.08
N PHE A 173 75.23 -39.14 -6.99
CA PHE A 173 76.66 -38.96 -6.72
C PHE A 173 77.39 -40.29 -6.44
N SER A 174 76.70 -41.32 -5.93
CA SER A 174 77.26 -42.67 -5.78
C SER A 174 77.25 -43.53 -7.05
N ALA A 175 76.55 -43.08 -8.11
CA ALA A 175 76.29 -43.88 -9.31
C ALA A 175 77.10 -43.44 -10.55
N THR A 176 78.00 -42.46 -10.45
CA THR A 176 78.90 -42.08 -11.55
C THR A 176 80.31 -42.63 -11.31
N LYS A 177 80.42 -43.96 -11.27
CA LYS A 177 81.62 -44.70 -11.68
C LYS A 177 81.12 -46.07 -12.16
N ASP A 178 81.49 -46.42 -13.38
CA ASP A 178 81.31 -47.71 -14.07
C ASP A 178 80.07 -47.85 -15.01
N ASP A 179 80.37 -47.53 -16.29
CA ASP A 179 80.14 -48.27 -17.55
C ASP A 179 78.76 -48.45 -18.25
N LEU A 180 78.68 -47.81 -19.43
CA LEU A 180 78.36 -48.28 -20.80
C LEU A 180 77.57 -49.60 -21.06
N ARG A 181 76.32 -49.44 -21.57
CA ARG A 181 75.61 -50.11 -22.76
C ARG A 181 75.44 -51.67 -22.83
N PRO A 182 74.57 -52.24 -23.72
CA PRO A 182 73.13 -52.03 -24.05
C PRO A 182 72.29 -53.35 -24.12
N SER A 183 71.00 -53.26 -24.56
CA SER A 183 70.17 -54.34 -25.20
C SER A 183 69.47 -55.33 -24.21
N THR A 184 68.28 -55.95 -24.36
CA THR A 184 67.19 -56.05 -25.36
C THR A 184 65.98 -56.78 -24.70
N SER A 185 64.77 -56.55 -25.24
CA SER A 185 63.56 -57.42 -25.35
C SER A 185 62.61 -57.79 -24.19
N GLN A 186 61.30 -57.57 -24.51
CA GLN A 186 60.08 -58.36 -24.23
C GLN A 186 59.59 -58.43 -22.76
N GLY A 187 58.32 -58.26 -22.39
CA GLY A 187 57.05 -58.02 -23.08
C GLY A 187 55.89 -58.39 -22.12
N ALA A 188 54.82 -57.58 -22.03
CA ALA A 188 53.44 -57.88 -21.54
C ALA A 188 52.72 -56.53 -21.33
N GLY A 189 51.65 -56.19 -22.06
CA GLY A 189 50.24 -56.29 -21.61
C GLY A 189 49.93 -55.28 -20.49
N MET A 190 48.94 -54.38 -20.51
CA MET A 190 47.57 -54.48 -21.02
C MET A 190 46.94 -53.08 -21.12
N ASP A 191 46.18 -52.91 -22.19
CA ASP A 191 45.05 -52.05 -22.52
C ASP A 191 44.45 -50.98 -21.57
N ALA A 192 44.26 -49.80 -22.19
CA ALA A 192 42.98 -49.08 -22.39
C ALA A 192 42.32 -48.19 -21.30
N ALA A 193 41.87 -47.05 -21.84
CA ALA A 193 40.63 -46.32 -21.53
C ALA A 193 40.64 -45.23 -20.44
N THR A 194 40.74 -43.99 -20.92
CA THR A 194 40.02 -42.81 -20.38
C THR A 194 38.49 -43.07 -20.42
N PRO A 195 37.62 -42.39 -19.63
CA PRO A 195 37.25 -41.02 -19.98
C PRO A 195 36.81 -40.07 -18.84
N ARG A 196 36.86 -38.78 -19.20
CA ARG A 196 36.12 -37.64 -18.63
C ARG A 196 34.59 -37.85 -18.68
N LYS A 197 33.86 -37.33 -17.68
CA LYS A 197 32.47 -36.81 -17.72
C LYS A 197 32.38 -35.78 -16.57
N SER A 198 32.07 -34.49 -16.71
CA SER A 198 30.91 -33.77 -17.29
C SER A 198 29.56 -34.23 -16.73
N SER A 199 29.05 -33.52 -15.72
CA SER A 199 27.64 -33.55 -15.33
C SER A 199 27.16 -32.13 -15.01
N ALA A 200 26.84 -31.39 -16.06
CA ALA A 200 25.88 -30.30 -15.99
C ALA A 200 24.50 -30.95 -15.83
N GLN A 201 23.82 -30.71 -14.70
CA GLN A 201 22.39 -30.99 -14.60
C GLN A 201 21.62 -29.82 -15.20
N GLN A 202 21.23 -29.99 -16.46
CA GLN A 202 20.08 -29.32 -17.05
C GLN A 202 18.81 -30.05 -16.61
N PHE A 203 17.87 -29.32 -16.04
CA PHE A 203 16.49 -29.75 -15.87
C PHE A 203 15.75 -29.60 -17.22
N PRO A 204 15.13 -30.66 -17.78
CA PRO A 204 14.22 -30.54 -18.90
C PRO A 204 12.78 -30.45 -18.36
N GLY A 205 12.01 -29.46 -18.81
CA GLY A 205 10.57 -29.42 -18.49
C GLY A 205 9.84 -28.11 -18.74
N LEU A 206 9.88 -27.58 -19.96
CA LEU A 206 8.73 -26.80 -20.45
C LEU A 206 7.59 -27.81 -20.69
N GLN A 207 6.57 -27.76 -19.84
CA GLN A 207 5.24 -28.25 -20.21
C GLN A 207 4.37 -27.06 -20.55
N SER A 208 3.80 -27.16 -21.74
CA SER A 208 2.81 -26.30 -22.37
C SER A 208 1.59 -26.03 -21.49
N ALA A 209 1.11 -24.79 -21.55
CA ALA A 209 -0.20 -24.39 -21.06
C ALA A 209 -1.34 -25.19 -21.71
N PRO A 210 -2.33 -25.68 -20.95
CA PRO A 210 -3.65 -25.95 -21.51
C PRO A 210 -4.47 -24.66 -21.56
N SER A 211 -4.90 -24.34 -22.77
CA SER A 211 -5.91 -23.33 -23.11
C SER A 211 -7.20 -23.48 -22.30
N THR A 212 -7.70 -22.33 -21.85
CA THR A 212 -9.02 -22.07 -21.30
C THR A 212 -10.15 -22.73 -22.11
N PRO A 213 -11.08 -23.48 -21.48
CA PRO A 213 -12.44 -23.58 -21.99
C PRO A 213 -13.29 -22.47 -21.38
N ALA A 214 -13.93 -21.70 -22.27
CA ALA A 214 -14.86 -20.62 -21.97
C ALA A 214 -16.06 -21.13 -21.16
N GLY A 215 -15.95 -21.05 -19.83
CA GLY A 215 -17.05 -21.21 -18.89
C GLY A 215 -17.65 -19.84 -18.57
N ARG A 216 -18.93 -19.66 -18.91
CA ARG A 216 -19.75 -18.46 -18.73
C ARG A 216 -19.88 -18.11 -17.23
N PHE A 217 -18.92 -17.38 -16.66
CA PHE A 217 -19.01 -16.87 -15.30
C PHE A 217 -20.00 -15.70 -15.26
N LYS A 218 -21.19 -15.97 -14.72
CA LYS A 218 -22.16 -14.96 -14.30
C LYS A 218 -21.54 -14.20 -13.11
N PRO A 219 -21.42 -12.86 -13.14
CA PRO A 219 -20.87 -12.15 -11.99
C PRO A 219 -21.80 -12.39 -10.79
N PRO A 220 -21.27 -12.58 -9.56
CA PRO A 220 -22.11 -12.62 -8.39
C PRO A 220 -22.83 -11.26 -8.26
N ALA A 221 -24.16 -11.29 -8.25
CA ALA A 221 -24.95 -10.12 -7.95
C ALA A 221 -24.62 -9.68 -6.53
N PHE A 222 -23.95 -8.53 -6.40
CA PHE A 222 -23.65 -7.92 -5.12
C PHE A 222 -24.94 -7.29 -4.57
N SER A 223 -25.81 -8.10 -3.98
CA SER A 223 -26.97 -7.62 -3.24
C SER A 223 -26.49 -7.16 -1.87
N PHE A 224 -26.25 -5.86 -1.73
CA PHE A 224 -26.09 -5.22 -0.44
C PHE A 224 -27.43 -5.21 0.29
N SER A 225 -27.72 -6.29 1.02
CA SER A 225 -28.75 -6.29 2.06
C SER A 225 -28.05 -6.11 3.40
N PRO A 226 -28.18 -4.95 4.07
CA PRO A 226 -27.62 -4.76 5.39
C PRO A 226 -28.50 -5.54 6.39
N LYS A 227 -28.03 -6.72 6.81
CA LYS A 227 -28.54 -7.36 8.03
C LYS A 227 -27.85 -6.72 9.25
N PRO A 228 -28.59 -6.36 10.31
CA PRO A 228 -27.97 -5.87 11.54
C PRO A 228 -27.41 -7.07 12.32
N SER A 229 -26.10 -7.31 12.24
CA SER A 229 -25.43 -8.31 13.08
C SER A 229 -24.69 -7.63 14.23
N SER A 230 -25.23 -7.88 15.42
CA SER A 230 -24.60 -7.78 16.73
C SER A 230 -23.13 -8.21 16.77
N GLY A 231 -22.33 -7.49 17.58
CA GLY A 231 -21.35 -8.13 18.46
C GLY A 231 -19.97 -8.43 17.86
N SER A 232 -19.09 -7.43 17.95
CA SER A 232 -17.62 -7.51 18.07
C SER A 232 -17.08 -8.86 18.58
N SER A 233 -16.66 -9.75 17.68
CA SER A 233 -15.93 -10.99 18.04
C SER A 233 -14.97 -11.51 16.97
N SER A 234 -14.71 -10.76 15.88
CA SER A 234 -13.87 -11.25 14.75
C SER A 234 -12.38 -10.86 14.84
N SER A 235 -12.00 -9.87 15.66
CA SER A 235 -10.58 -9.47 15.83
C SER A 235 -9.76 -10.42 16.71
N SER A 236 -10.37 -11.14 17.65
CA SER A 236 -9.63 -11.98 18.61
C SER A 236 -9.07 -13.27 17.99
N ASN A 237 -9.77 -13.85 17.01
CA ASN A 237 -9.36 -15.13 16.40
C ASN A 237 -8.15 -14.99 15.49
N PHE A 238 -7.97 -13.83 14.83
CA PHE A 238 -6.83 -13.60 13.95
C PHE A 238 -5.54 -13.40 14.75
N GLU A 239 -5.57 -12.59 15.82
CA GLU A 239 -4.41 -12.33 16.67
C GLU A 239 -3.92 -13.59 17.39
N GLN A 240 -4.84 -14.45 17.84
CA GLN A 240 -4.49 -15.74 18.45
C GLN A 240 -3.80 -16.69 17.48
N SER A 241 -4.23 -16.71 16.20
CA SER A 241 -3.62 -17.57 15.18
C SER A 241 -2.18 -17.14 14.83
N VAL A 242 -1.92 -15.84 14.79
CA VAL A 242 -0.60 -15.28 14.49
C VAL A 242 0.38 -15.56 15.65
N LEU A 243 -0.10 -15.39 16.89
CA LEU A 243 0.68 -15.70 18.10
C LEU A 243 1.03 -17.19 18.21
N ALA A 244 0.11 -18.09 17.87
CA ALA A 244 0.37 -19.52 17.84
C ALA A 244 1.46 -19.87 16.81
N ARG A 245 1.43 -19.24 15.63
CA ARG A 245 2.42 -19.46 14.57
C ARG A 245 3.82 -18.94 14.94
N LEU A 246 3.88 -17.81 15.65
CA LEU A 246 5.12 -17.26 16.20
C LEU A 246 5.74 -18.16 17.26
N LYS A 247 4.93 -18.72 18.17
CA LYS A 247 5.40 -19.66 19.18
C LYS A 247 5.95 -20.95 18.56
N ALA A 248 5.25 -21.51 17.58
CA ALA A 248 5.72 -22.70 16.86
C ALA A 248 7.08 -22.48 16.17
N LYS A 249 7.27 -21.33 15.52
CA LYS A 249 8.58 -20.97 14.92
C LYS A 249 9.69 -20.80 15.95
N GLN A 250 9.39 -20.28 17.14
CA GLN A 250 10.38 -20.15 18.21
C GLN A 250 10.78 -21.50 18.80
N GLU A 251 9.84 -22.45 18.90
CA GLU A 251 10.12 -23.81 19.35
C GLU A 251 10.95 -24.61 18.34
N GLU A 252 10.66 -24.51 17.04
CA GLU A 252 11.51 -25.12 16.00
C GLU A 252 12.94 -24.55 16.02
N LYS A 253 13.08 -23.23 16.18
CA LYS A 253 14.40 -22.60 16.31
C LYS A 253 15.18 -23.16 17.49
N ARG A 254 14.55 -23.32 18.66
CA ARG A 254 15.19 -23.89 19.86
C ARG A 254 15.61 -25.34 19.66
N LYS A 255 14.80 -26.15 18.97
CA LYS A 255 15.14 -27.55 18.65
C LYS A 255 16.35 -27.64 17.73
N LEU A 256 16.42 -26.81 16.70
CA LEU A 256 17.58 -26.71 15.80
C LEU A 256 18.83 -26.26 16.54
N GLU A 257 18.74 -25.27 17.43
CA GLU A 257 19.87 -24.82 18.26
C GLU A 257 20.39 -25.93 19.18
N GLN A 258 19.49 -26.75 19.75
CA GLN A 258 19.88 -27.89 20.57
C GLN A 258 20.57 -28.99 19.75
N GLN A 259 20.06 -29.30 18.55
CA GLN A 259 20.66 -30.28 17.65
C GLN A 259 22.07 -29.85 17.21
N ILE A 260 22.25 -28.58 16.81
CA ILE A 260 23.56 -28.06 16.44
C ILE A 260 24.53 -28.16 17.62
N ARG A 261 24.08 -27.83 18.84
CA ARG A 261 24.92 -27.91 20.04
C ARG A 261 25.35 -29.33 20.38
N THR A 262 24.50 -30.32 20.13
CA THR A 262 24.85 -31.73 20.35
C THR A 262 25.80 -32.24 19.27
N GLU A 263 25.59 -31.87 18.01
CA GLU A 263 26.50 -32.22 16.90
C GLU A 263 27.90 -31.56 17.07
N GLU A 264 27.96 -30.31 17.56
CA GLU A 264 29.22 -29.63 17.87
C GLU A 264 29.97 -30.27 19.07
N ALA A 265 29.24 -30.85 20.03
CA ALA A 265 29.85 -31.56 21.16
C ALA A 265 30.38 -32.94 20.76
N GLU A 266 29.73 -33.62 19.82
CA GLU A 266 30.15 -34.92 19.29
C GLU A 266 31.28 -34.81 18.25
N GLY A 267 31.39 -33.68 17.53
CA GLY A 267 32.47 -33.42 16.57
C GLY A 267 33.79 -32.93 17.20
N ALA A 268 33.84 -32.76 18.53
CA ALA A 268 35.01 -32.27 19.27
C ALA A 268 35.79 -33.37 20.02
N THR A 269 35.41 -34.64 19.85
CA THR A 269 36.09 -35.85 20.38
C THR A 269 36.75 -36.63 19.26
#